data_AF-A0A3M1M0F5-F1
#
_entry.id   AF-A0A3M1M0F5-F1
#
_cell.length_a   1.000
_cell.length_b   1.000
_cell.length_c   1.000
_cell.angle_alpha   90.00
_cell.angle_beta   90.00
_cell.angle_gamma   90.00
#
_symmetry.space_group_name_H-M   'P 1'
#
loop_
_entity.id
_entity.type
_entity.pdbx_description
1 polymer ?
#
loop_
_entity_poly.entity_id
_entity_poly.type
_entity_poly.pdbx_seq_one_letter_code
_entity_poly.pdbx_strand_id
1 'polypeptide(L)'
;MATKINAQTTPQGLLIPRAALQGWDEVEVIREEGQIIIRPVPPTRKREAIRDLVIQTLREDGLLVEMKGESLWPPVTPEERAELARKLSVGQPLSEIALEEREEGW
;
A
#
# COMPACT_ATOMS: atom_id res chain seq x y z
N MET A 1 -8.00 -2.95 -32.95
CA MET A 1 -8.69 -4.24 -33.24
C MET A 1 -9.45 -4.65 -31.99
N ALA A 2 -10.70 -5.09 -32.13
CA ALA A 2 -11.50 -5.55 -30.99
C ALA A 2 -11.46 -7.07 -30.90
N THR A 3 -10.97 -7.59 -29.78
CA THR A 3 -10.97 -9.03 -29.49
C THR A 3 -12.26 -9.39 -28.77
N LYS A 4 -12.98 -10.41 -29.26
CA LYS A 4 -14.17 -10.91 -28.57
C LYS A 4 -13.75 -11.75 -27.37
N ILE A 5 -14.23 -11.37 -26.20
CA ILE A 5 -14.02 -12.08 -24.93
C ILE A 5 -15.38 -12.59 -24.47
N ASN A 6 -15.48 -13.88 -24.17
CA ASN A 6 -16.70 -14.45 -23.60
C ASN A 6 -16.72 -14.15 -22.11
N ALA A 7 -17.52 -13.15 -21.70
CA ALA A 7 -17.81 -12.87 -20.31
C ALA A 7 -19.19 -13.43 -19.92
N GLN A 8 -19.35 -13.85 -18.66
CA GLN A 8 -20.58 -14.42 -18.15
C GLN A 8 -21.11 -13.59 -16.97
N THR A 9 -22.35 -13.15 -17.05
CA THR A 9 -23.03 -12.53 -15.92
C THR A 9 -23.62 -13.63 -15.03
N THR A 10 -23.34 -13.56 -13.74
CA THR A 10 -23.88 -14.45 -12.69
C THR A 10 -24.55 -13.61 -11.59
N PRO A 11 -25.31 -14.23 -10.68
CA PRO A 11 -25.85 -13.52 -9.52
C PRO A 11 -24.79 -12.85 -8.63
N GLN A 12 -23.56 -13.35 -8.66
CA GLN A 12 -22.44 -12.83 -7.88
C GLN A 12 -21.66 -11.71 -8.60
N GLY A 13 -21.80 -11.59 -9.93
CA GLY A 13 -21.13 -10.54 -10.69
C GLY A 13 -20.80 -10.93 -12.14
N LEU A 14 -19.76 -10.30 -12.70
CA LEU A 14 -19.27 -10.55 -14.05
C LEU A 14 -18.02 -11.43 -14.02
N LEU A 15 -18.10 -12.62 -14.63
CA LEU A 15 -16.98 -13.53 -14.80
C LEU A 15 -16.28 -13.27 -16.12
N ILE A 16 -14.97 -13.01 -16.06
CA ILE A 16 -14.11 -12.79 -17.23
C ILE A 16 -12.97 -13.80 -17.19
N PRO A 17 -12.70 -14.55 -18.28
CA PRO A 17 -11.57 -15.46 -18.34
C PRO A 17 -10.26 -14.72 -18.07
N ARG A 18 -9.47 -15.19 -17.09
CA ARG A 18 -8.19 -14.57 -16.73
C ARG A 18 -7.22 -14.46 -17.91
N ALA A 19 -7.24 -15.42 -18.82
CA ALA A 19 -6.43 -15.40 -20.05
C ALA A 19 -6.71 -14.17 -20.94
N ALA A 20 -7.92 -13.59 -20.85
CA ALA A 20 -8.27 -12.39 -21.58
C ALA A 20 -7.63 -11.11 -21.02
N LEU A 21 -7.11 -11.17 -19.79
CA LEU A 21 -6.45 -10.06 -19.07
C LEU A 21 -4.93 -10.32 -18.92
N GLN A 22 -4.34 -11.14 -19.80
CA GLN A 22 -2.94 -11.53 -19.67
C GLN A 22 -2.02 -10.30 -19.72
N GLY A 23 -1.13 -10.20 -18.72
CA GLY A 23 -0.20 -9.07 -18.57
C GLY A 23 -0.78 -7.86 -17.84
N TRP A 24 -1.99 -7.96 -17.31
CA TRP A 24 -2.55 -6.95 -16.40
C TRP A 24 -2.35 -7.43 -14.97
N ASP A 25 -1.50 -6.73 -14.21
CA ASP A 25 -1.21 -7.07 -12.82
C ASP A 25 -2.33 -6.57 -11.89
N GLU A 26 -2.80 -5.35 -12.13
CA GLU A 26 -3.93 -4.73 -11.44
C GLU A 26 -4.95 -4.21 -12.45
N VAL A 27 -6.23 -4.20 -12.06
CA VAL A 27 -7.34 -3.73 -12.91
C VAL A 27 -8.17 -2.66 -12.23
N GLU A 28 -8.55 -1.65 -13.01
CA GLU A 28 -9.50 -0.61 -12.61
C GLU A 28 -10.84 -0.85 -13.31
N VAL A 29 -11.93 -0.73 -12.56
CA VAL A 29 -13.30 -0.90 -13.06
C VAL A 29 -14.01 0.44 -13.02
N ILE A 30 -14.42 0.93 -14.18
CA ILE A 30 -15.12 2.22 -14.35
C ILE A 30 -16.52 1.93 -14.85
N ARG A 31 -17.51 2.54 -14.21
CA ARG A 31 -18.91 2.46 -14.62
C ARG A 31 -19.29 3.74 -15.34
N GLU A 32 -19.64 3.62 -16.61
CA GLU A 32 -20.18 4.71 -17.43
C GLU A 32 -21.64 4.41 -17.78
N GLU A 33 -22.33 5.41 -18.33
CA GLU A 33 -23.69 5.22 -18.80
C GLU A 33 -23.73 4.18 -19.92
N GLY A 34 -24.38 3.05 -19.67
CA GLY A 34 -24.52 1.95 -20.63
C GLY A 34 -23.34 0.97 -20.74
N GLN A 35 -22.22 1.18 -20.03
CA GLN A 35 -21.06 0.28 -20.12
C GLN A 35 -20.20 0.21 -18.86
N ILE A 36 -19.47 -0.90 -18.72
CA ILE A 36 -18.43 -1.08 -17.72
C ILE A 36 -17.10 -1.21 -18.46
N ILE A 37 -16.13 -0.37 -18.12
CA ILE A 37 -14.79 -0.38 -18.67
C ILE A 37 -13.86 -1.03 -17.64
N ILE A 38 -13.16 -2.08 -18.04
CA ILE A 38 -12.11 -2.73 -17.24
C ILE A 38 -10.80 -2.47 -17.96
N ARG A 39 -9.85 -1.82 -17.29
CA ARG A 39 -8.57 -1.43 -17.87
C ARG A 39 -7.42 -1.74 -16.91
N PRO A 40 -6.18 -1.93 -17.38
CA PRO A 40 -5.06 -2.16 -16.50
C PRO A 40 -4.76 -0.89 -15.70
N VAL A 41 -4.40 -1.04 -14.43
CA VAL A 41 -3.82 0.06 -13.66
C VAL A 41 -2.43 0.32 -14.26
N PRO A 42 -2.13 1.57 -14.67
CA PRO A 42 -0.81 1.88 -15.18
C PRO A 42 0.24 1.60 -14.11
N PRO A 43 1.42 1.05 -14.48
CA PRO A 43 2.45 0.68 -13.53
C PRO A 43 2.78 1.87 -12.61
N THR A 44 2.91 1.55 -11.32
CA THR A 44 3.04 2.44 -10.15
C THR A 44 4.06 3.57 -10.28
N ARG A 45 5.03 3.46 -11.20
CA ARG A 45 5.92 4.60 -11.59
C ARG A 45 5.14 5.86 -11.91
N LYS A 46 3.94 5.76 -12.49
CA LYS A 46 3.09 6.93 -12.73
C LYS A 46 2.43 7.46 -11.46
N ARG A 47 2.05 6.60 -10.51
CA ARG A 47 1.44 7.03 -9.24
C ARG A 47 2.44 7.72 -8.34
N GLU A 48 3.66 7.21 -8.24
CA GLU A 48 4.76 7.88 -7.53
C GLU A 48 5.08 9.21 -8.20
N ALA A 49 5.25 9.24 -9.52
CA ALA A 49 5.48 10.49 -10.25
C ALA A 49 4.32 11.49 -10.12
N ILE A 50 3.06 11.03 -10.11
CA ILE A 50 1.89 11.90 -9.88
C ILE A 50 1.87 12.39 -8.43
N ARG A 51 2.18 11.53 -7.47
CA ARG A 51 2.25 11.92 -6.05
C ARG A 51 3.33 12.96 -5.84
N ASP A 52 4.51 12.77 -6.42
CA ASP A 52 5.62 13.71 -6.35
C ASP A 52 5.26 15.03 -7.02
N LEU A 53 4.61 14.98 -8.19
CA LEU A 53 4.09 16.17 -8.87
C LEU A 53 3.07 16.92 -8.01
N VAL A 54 2.12 16.21 -7.39
CA VAL A 54 1.11 16.80 -6.50
C VAL A 54 1.77 17.43 -5.27
N ILE A 55 2.72 16.73 -4.63
CA ILE A 55 3.48 17.26 -3.50
C ILE A 55 4.25 18.52 -3.91
N GLN A 56 4.85 18.52 -5.10
CA GLN A 56 5.58 19.67 -5.61
C GLN A 56 4.66 20.86 -5.87
N THR A 57 3.52 20.66 -6.55
CA THR A 57 2.51 21.72 -6.77
C THR A 57 1.99 22.30 -5.46
N LEU A 58 1.65 21.44 -4.49
CA LEU A 58 1.17 21.90 -3.18
C LEU A 58 2.25 22.67 -2.40
N ARG A 59 3.54 22.35 -2.60
CA ARG A 59 4.66 23.11 -2.02
C ARG A 59 4.83 24.46 -2.72
N GLU A 60 4.74 24.50 -4.04
CA GLU A 60 4.81 25.74 -4.84
C GLU A 60 3.66 26.70 -4.51
N ASP A 61 2.47 26.17 -4.26
CA ASP A 61 1.28 26.93 -3.85
C ASP A 61 1.28 27.32 -2.36
N GLY A 62 2.32 26.94 -1.60
CA GLY A 62 2.43 27.24 -0.17
C GLY A 62 1.43 26.50 0.72
N LEU A 63 0.75 25.48 0.19
CA LEU A 63 -0.20 24.64 0.91
C LEU A 63 0.48 23.53 1.72
N LEU A 64 1.75 23.26 1.44
CA LEU A 64 2.61 22.41 2.27
C LEU A 64 3.72 23.24 2.90
N VAL A 65 3.76 23.20 4.24
CA VAL A 65 4.88 23.73 5.01
C VAL A 65 5.82 22.57 5.32
N GLU A 66 7.08 22.69 4.93
CA GLU A 66 8.11 21.79 5.45
C GLU A 66 8.28 22.06 6.94
N MET A 67 7.76 21.14 7.76
CA MET A 67 8.14 21.09 9.16
C MET A 67 9.59 20.65 9.19
N LYS A 68 10.51 21.60 9.40
CA LYS A 68 11.87 21.26 9.80
C LYS A 68 11.73 20.40 11.04
N GLY A 69 12.11 19.14 10.94
CA GLY A 69 12.19 18.23 12.07
C GLY A 69 13.30 18.71 12.99
N GLU A 70 13.08 19.82 13.69
CA GLU A 70 13.81 20.10 14.90
C GLU A 70 13.48 18.94 15.82
N SER A 71 14.49 18.15 16.17
CA SER A 71 14.35 17.15 17.21
C SER A 71 13.92 17.89 18.48
N LEU A 72 12.62 17.91 18.75
CA LEU A 72 12.03 18.51 19.96
C LEU A 72 12.52 17.81 21.24
N TRP A 73 13.25 16.72 21.07
CA TRP A 73 13.77 15.88 22.13
C TRP A 73 15.29 15.97 22.16
N PRO A 74 15.89 16.19 23.34
CA PRO A 74 17.32 16.04 23.50
C PRO A 74 17.73 14.61 23.11
N PRO A 75 18.92 14.42 22.53
CA PRO A 75 19.42 13.08 22.23
C PRO A 75 19.45 12.25 23.52
N VAL A 76 18.78 11.10 23.49
CA VAL A 76 18.69 10.17 24.63
C VAL A 76 20.10 9.78 25.08
N THR A 77 20.37 9.91 26.37
CA THR A 77 21.70 9.58 26.92
C THR A 77 21.95 8.07 26.85
N PRO A 78 23.22 7.62 26.90
CA PRO A 78 23.52 6.19 26.95
C PRO A 78 22.88 5.47 28.15
N GLU A 79 22.74 6.17 29.27
CA GLU A 79 22.13 5.68 30.51
C GLU A 79 20.61 5.48 30.35
N GLU A 80 19.92 6.49 29.82
CA GLU A 80 18.49 6.41 29.49
C GLU A 80 18.22 5.32 28.46
N ARG A 81 19.11 5.14 27.48
CA ARG A 81 19.01 4.07 26.48
C ARG A 81 19.16 2.69 27.10
N ALA A 82 20.09 2.51 28.03
CA ALA A 82 20.28 1.24 28.75
C ALA A 82 19.06 0.93 29.64
N GLU A 83 18.50 1.93 30.31
CA GLU A 83 17.30 1.77 31.12
C GLU A 83 16.07 1.41 30.27
N LEU A 84 15.89 2.07 29.12
CA LEU A 84 14.84 1.75 28.15
C LEU A 84 14.99 0.34 27.59
N ALA A 85 16.21 -0.05 27.20
CA ALA A 85 16.49 -1.40 26.73
C ALA A 85 16.11 -2.45 27.80
N ARG A 86 16.45 -2.20 29.07
CA ARG A 86 16.07 -3.06 30.20
C ARG A 86 14.56 -3.11 30.44
N LYS A 87 13.84 -1.99 30.26
CA LYS A 87 12.37 -1.95 30.38
C LYS A 87 11.69 -2.71 29.23
N LEU A 88 12.25 -2.61 28.03
CA LEU A 88 11.74 -3.28 26.84
C LEU A 88 12.14 -4.77 26.76
N SER A 89 13.18 -5.19 27.48
CA SER A 89 13.62 -6.59 27.56
C SER A 89 12.79 -7.46 28.52
N VAL A 90 11.72 -6.91 29.12
CA VAL A 90 10.84 -7.67 30.06
C VAL A 90 9.82 -8.54 29.31
N GLY A 91 9.71 -8.40 27.99
CA GLY A 91 8.89 -9.28 27.15
C GLY A 91 9.72 -10.38 26.47
N GLN A 92 9.10 -11.54 26.28
CA GLN A 92 9.60 -12.53 25.32
C GLN A 92 9.64 -11.88 23.93
N PRO A 93 10.72 -12.03 23.15
CA PRO A 93 10.78 -11.50 21.80
C PRO A 93 9.56 -11.94 21.00
N LEU A 94 8.94 -11.01 20.25
CA LEU A 94 7.83 -11.32 19.35
C LEU A 94 8.14 -12.48 18.39
N SER A 95 9.41 -12.67 18.05
CA SER A 95 9.89 -13.80 17.24
C SER A 95 9.72 -15.15 17.92
N GLU A 96 9.87 -15.23 19.25
CA GLU A 96 9.69 -16.47 20.01
C GLU A 96 8.21 -16.77 20.21
N ILE A 97 7.39 -15.76 20.51
CA ILE A 97 5.93 -15.88 20.58
C ILE A 97 5.37 -16.36 19.22
N ALA A 98 5.84 -15.78 18.11
CA ALA A 98 5.41 -16.18 16.77
C ALA A 98 5.89 -17.58 16.36
N LEU A 99 6.98 -18.08 16.94
CA LEU A 99 7.44 -19.47 16.72
C LEU A 99 6.58 -20.46 17.53
N GLU A 100 6.30 -20.14 18.80
CA GLU A 100 5.42 -20.95 19.66
C GLU A 100 4.00 -21.05 19.07
N GLU A 101 3.40 -19.93 18.64
CA GLU A 101 2.06 -19.93 18.00
C GLU A 101 2.02 -20.77 16.71
N ARG A 102 3.13 -20.80 15.95
CA ARG A 102 3.25 -21.61 14.73
C ARG A 102 3.40 -23.10 15.01
N GLU A 103 4.11 -23.45 16.09
CA GLU A 103 4.23 -24.84 16.54
C GLU A 103 2.92 -25.35 17.16
N GLU A 104 2.15 -24.48 17.81
CA GLU A 104 0.82 -24.77 18.38
C GLU A 104 -0.31 -24.85 17.34
N GLY A 105 -0.02 -24.59 16.06
CA GLY A 105 -0.89 -24.97 14.94
C GLY A 105 -2.06 -24.02 14.63
N TRP A 106 -1.85 -22.72 14.79
CA TRP A 106 -2.72 -21.70 14.20
C TRP A 106 -2.48 -21.53 12.69
#